data_AF-A0A0B6ZX19-F1
#
_entry.id   AF-A0A0B6ZX19-F1
#
_cell.length_a   1.000
_cell.length_b   1.000
_cell.length_c   1.000
_cell.angle_alpha   90.00
_cell.angle_beta   90.00
_cell.angle_gamma   90.00
#
_symmetry.space_group_name_H-M   'P 1'
#
loop_
_entity.id
_entity.type
_entity.pdbx_description
1 polymer ?
#
loop_
_entity_poly.entity_id
_entity_poly.type
_entity_poly.pdbx_seq_one_letter_code
_entity_poly.pdbx_strand_id
1 'polypeptide(L)'
;TIMAAPMINSCFHFHSGSLDEPKSKESSIVLSRYFNHALTVILPGVSVIPKSVLKCFSDQLAYKVHKLPLYRLVETPFIEAFVRRGAIHILSSNTKLDTDDCVVVTPSGWLILHLTKDTYEEFGLEARRQTHLEKKSDSFVVKINLLADHFRPGKKGYNRVLYCLKNRLN
;
A
#
# COMPACT_ATOMS: atom_id res chain seq x y z
N THR A 1 9.79 -10.06 -36.90
CA THR A 1 9.07 -10.15 -35.62
C THR A 1 9.04 -8.77 -34.99
N ILE A 2 7.92 -8.07 -35.10
CA ILE A 2 7.77 -6.72 -34.55
C ILE A 2 7.48 -6.89 -33.06
N MET A 3 8.42 -6.50 -32.20
CA MET A 3 8.16 -6.40 -30.77
C MET A 3 7.13 -5.29 -30.55
N ALA A 4 5.93 -5.67 -30.10
CA ALA A 4 4.96 -4.70 -29.63
C ALA A 4 5.54 -4.00 -28.40
N ALA A 5 5.72 -2.68 -28.49
CA ALA A 5 6.03 -1.86 -27.33
C ALA A 5 4.93 -2.05 -26.26
N PRO A 6 5.27 -2.04 -24.96
CA PRO A 6 4.26 -2.09 -23.91
C PRO A 6 3.33 -0.88 -24.11
N MET A 7 2.04 -1.14 -24.34
CA MET A 7 1.06 -0.08 -24.40
C MET A 7 0.95 0.53 -23.01
N ILE A 8 1.60 1.68 -22.82
CA ILE A 8 1.31 2.58 -21.71
C ILE A 8 -0.10 3.09 -22.00
N ASN A 9 -1.09 2.50 -21.33
CA ASN A 9 -2.47 2.94 -21.44
C ASN A 9 -2.60 4.24 -20.64
N SER A 10 -2.19 5.35 -21.26
CA SER A 10 -2.25 6.68 -20.66
C SER A 10 -3.68 7.16 -20.67
N CYS A 11 -4.32 7.15 -19.51
CA CYS A 11 -5.68 7.67 -19.34
C CYS A 11 -5.61 8.92 -18.45
N PHE A 12 -6.04 10.06 -19.00
CA PHE A 12 -6.20 11.30 -18.25
C PHE A 12 -7.67 11.49 -17.91
N HIS A 13 -7.93 11.75 -16.63
CA HIS A 13 -9.27 12.10 -16.15
C HIS A 13 -9.27 13.56 -15.74
N PHE A 14 -10.01 14.40 -16.46
CA PHE A 14 -10.27 15.78 -16.09
C PHE A 14 -11.63 15.85 -15.40
N HIS A 15 -11.68 16.51 -14.25
CA HIS A 15 -12.89 16.72 -13.49
C HIS A 15 -12.89 18.15 -12.95
N SER A 16 -14.03 18.82 -13.04
CA SER A 16 -14.31 20.10 -12.40
C SER A 16 -15.43 19.90 -11.40
N GLY A 17 -15.25 20.38 -10.18
CA GLY A 17 -16.23 20.32 -9.11
C GLY A 17 -16.02 21.49 -8.14
N SER A 18 -16.93 21.62 -7.19
CA SER A 18 -16.90 22.66 -6.16
C SER A 18 -16.91 22.03 -4.77
N LEU A 19 -16.06 22.54 -3.88
CA LEU A 19 -16.02 22.11 -2.48
C LEU A 19 -17.30 22.46 -1.71
N ASP A 20 -18.05 23.47 -2.18
CA ASP A 20 -19.29 23.93 -1.55
C ASP A 20 -20.49 23.01 -1.89
N GLU A 21 -20.32 22.05 -2.79
CA GLU A 21 -21.39 21.12 -3.13
C GLU A 21 -21.58 20.06 -2.02
N PRO A 22 -22.82 19.82 -1.55
CA PRO A 22 -23.10 18.83 -0.50
C PRO A 22 -22.71 17.39 -0.86
N LYS A 23 -22.53 17.10 -2.16
CA LYS A 23 -22.17 15.78 -2.70
C LYS A 23 -20.77 15.76 -3.33
N SER A 24 -19.93 16.74 -2.99
CA SER A 24 -18.54 16.82 -3.43
C SER A 24 -17.81 15.51 -3.13
N LYS A 25 -17.07 14.99 -4.12
CA LYS A 25 -16.29 13.73 -4.04
C LYS A 25 -14.80 13.99 -3.84
N GLU A 26 -14.39 15.26 -3.85
CA GLU A 26 -13.02 15.76 -3.85
C GLU A 26 -12.26 15.21 -2.65
N SER A 27 -12.84 15.33 -1.45
CA SER A 27 -12.27 14.80 -0.22
C SER A 27 -12.14 13.27 -0.26
N SER A 28 -13.16 12.56 -0.76
CA SER A 28 -13.12 11.10 -0.86
C SER A 28 -12.04 10.61 -1.84
N ILE A 29 -11.82 11.32 -2.95
CA ILE A 29 -10.78 10.99 -3.92
C ILE A 29 -9.40 11.11 -3.27
N VAL A 30 -9.14 12.21 -2.56
CA VAL A 30 -7.87 12.43 -1.85
C VAL A 30 -7.66 11.36 -0.77
N LEU A 31 -8.67 11.10 0.06
CA LEU A 31 -8.58 10.13 1.16
C LEU A 31 -8.47 8.68 0.70
N SER A 32 -8.92 8.36 -0.53
CA SER A 32 -8.77 7.02 -1.10
C SER A 32 -7.34 6.68 -1.55
N ARG A 33 -6.46 7.68 -1.67
CA ARG A 33 -5.07 7.52 -2.15
C ARG A 33 -4.10 7.49 -0.98
N TYR A 34 -3.76 6.28 -0.54
CA TYR A 34 -2.98 6.05 0.67
C TYR A 34 -1.49 6.41 0.57
N PHE A 35 -0.89 6.36 -0.62
CA PHE A 35 0.55 6.54 -0.80
C PHE A 35 0.84 7.73 -1.72
N ASN A 36 1.36 8.81 -1.15
CA ASN A 36 1.73 10.03 -1.87
C ASN A 36 3.23 10.27 -1.68
N HIS A 37 3.99 10.34 -2.78
CA HIS A 37 5.44 10.55 -2.74
C HIS A 37 5.81 12.03 -2.72
N ALA A 38 5.09 12.86 -3.47
CA ALA A 38 5.37 14.28 -3.60
C ALA A 38 4.05 15.05 -3.65
N LEU A 39 4.04 16.21 -2.99
CA LEU A 39 2.96 17.18 -3.07
C LEU A 39 3.56 18.52 -3.49
N THR A 40 3.05 19.08 -4.57
CA THR A 40 3.49 20.37 -5.12
C THR A 40 2.30 21.31 -5.15
N VAL A 41 2.46 22.49 -4.56
CA VAL A 41 1.45 23.56 -4.57
C VAL A 41 2.05 24.75 -5.30
N ILE A 42 1.31 25.27 -6.27
CA ILE A 42 1.68 26.46 -7.04
C ILE A 42 0.71 27.57 -6.66
N LEU A 43 1.22 28.72 -6.22
CA LEU A 43 0.45 29.90 -5.83
C LEU A 43 0.80 31.08 -6.76
N PRO A 44 0.08 31.25 -7.88
CA PRO A 44 0.34 32.33 -8.81
C PRO A 44 0.12 33.71 -8.17
N GLY A 45 0.97 34.69 -8.50
CA GLY A 45 0.79 36.08 -8.06
C GLY A 45 1.12 36.36 -6.59
N VAL A 46 1.66 35.38 -5.86
CA VAL A 46 2.05 35.52 -4.46
C VAL A 46 3.55 35.77 -4.37
N SER A 47 3.96 36.90 -3.78
CA SER A 47 5.38 37.23 -3.54
C SER A 47 5.96 36.58 -2.27
N VAL A 48 5.11 36.24 -1.30
CA VAL A 48 5.49 35.62 -0.02
C VAL A 48 4.46 34.56 0.38
N ILE A 49 4.92 33.34 0.64
CA ILE A 49 4.05 32.21 1.02
C ILE A 49 3.40 32.48 2.40
N PRO A 50 2.07 32.36 2.55
CA PRO A 50 1.41 32.53 3.83
C PRO A 50 1.91 31.53 4.88
N LYS A 51 2.11 32.00 6.12
CA LYS A 51 2.58 31.15 7.24
C LYS A 51 1.63 29.99 7.55
N SER A 52 0.33 30.18 7.35
CA SER A 52 -0.68 29.13 7.52
C SER A 52 -0.42 27.95 6.59
N VAL A 53 -0.06 28.22 5.33
CA VAL A 53 0.29 27.20 4.33
C VAL A 53 1.57 26.50 4.73
N LEU A 54 2.62 27.23 5.11
CA LEU A 54 3.90 26.64 5.54
C LEU A 54 3.73 25.69 6.73
N LYS A 55 2.88 26.06 7.69
CA LYS A 55 2.59 25.22 8.86
C LYS A 55 1.98 23.86 8.49
N CYS A 56 1.17 23.79 7.43
CA CYS A 56 0.60 22.52 6.96
C CYS A 56 1.66 21.49 6.52
N PHE A 57 2.88 21.93 6.22
CA PHE A 57 4.00 21.06 5.83
C PHE A 57 4.95 20.71 6.98
N SER A 58 4.79 21.35 8.15
CA SER A 58 5.79 21.24 9.23
C SER A 58 5.66 19.97 10.07
N ASP A 59 4.48 19.34 10.13
CA ASP A 59 4.17 18.23 11.06
C ASP A 59 4.10 16.85 10.37
N GLN A 60 4.98 16.59 9.40
CA GLN A 60 5.02 15.29 8.72
C GLN A 60 5.99 14.33 9.42
N LEU A 61 5.46 13.40 10.21
CA LEU A 61 6.22 12.32 10.83
C LEU A 61 6.21 11.07 9.93
N ALA A 62 7.35 10.77 9.33
CA ALA A 62 7.58 9.52 8.60
C ALA A 62 8.85 8.84 9.14
N TYR A 63 8.79 7.52 9.29
CA TYR A 63 9.90 6.72 9.79
C TYR A 63 10.38 5.76 8.70
N LYS A 64 11.71 5.61 8.61
CA LYS A 64 12.34 4.56 7.81
C LYS A 64 12.92 3.51 8.74
N VAL A 65 12.40 2.30 8.65
CA VAL A 65 12.85 1.17 9.46
C VAL A 65 13.63 0.21 8.56
N HIS A 66 14.88 -0.06 8.92
CA HIS A 66 15.73 -0.99 8.18
C HIS A 66 15.54 -2.42 8.66
N LYS A 67 15.52 -3.37 7.71
CA LYS A 67 15.48 -4.81 7.99
C LYS A 67 14.33 -5.22 8.92
N LEU A 68 13.15 -4.61 8.75
CA LEU A 68 11.95 -4.96 9.50
C LEU A 68 11.44 -6.35 9.04
N PRO A 69 11.45 -7.38 9.90
CA PRO A 69 10.94 -8.68 9.51
C PRO A 69 9.42 -8.64 9.31
N LEU A 70 8.93 -9.18 8.18
CA LEU A 70 7.52 -9.07 7.81
C LEU A 70 6.56 -9.71 8.81
N TYR A 71 6.98 -10.79 9.47
CA TYR A 71 6.15 -11.46 10.48
C TYR A 71 5.78 -10.53 11.64
N ARG A 72 6.59 -9.50 11.94
CA ARG A 72 6.29 -8.52 13.02
C ARG A 72 5.03 -7.71 12.72
N LEU A 73 4.67 -7.56 11.44
CA LEU A 73 3.47 -6.85 10.99
C LEU A 73 2.18 -7.63 11.24
N VAL A 74 2.27 -8.94 11.50
CA VAL A 74 1.10 -9.79 11.82
C VAL A 74 1.03 -10.18 13.29
N GLU A 75 2.01 -9.79 14.11
CA GLU A 75 1.98 -10.10 15.53
C GLU A 75 0.95 -9.23 16.27
N THR A 76 0.29 -9.82 17.27
CA THR A 76 -0.74 -9.17 18.08
C THR A 76 -0.36 -7.78 18.59
N PRO A 77 0.86 -7.55 19.16
CA PRO A 77 1.22 -6.23 19.66
C PRO A 77 1.18 -5.14 18.58
N PHE A 78 1.62 -5.46 17.36
CA PHE A 78 1.58 -4.52 16.24
C PHE A 78 0.14 -4.25 15.80
N ILE A 79 -0.65 -5.31 15.60
CA ILE A 79 -2.05 -5.19 15.16
C ILE A 79 -2.86 -4.36 16.16
N GLU A 80 -2.74 -4.65 17.45
CA GLU A 80 -3.48 -3.94 18.50
C GLU A 80 -3.03 -2.48 18.64
N ALA A 81 -1.73 -2.21 18.58
CA ALA A 81 -1.20 -0.86 18.75
C ALA A 81 -1.47 0.06 17.56
N PHE A 82 -1.26 -0.42 16.33
CA PHE A 82 -1.21 0.44 15.15
C PHE A 82 -2.38 0.24 14.20
N VAL A 83 -2.87 -0.99 14.06
CA VAL A 83 -3.89 -1.32 13.05
C VAL A 83 -5.30 -1.18 13.60
N ARG A 84 -5.54 -1.58 14.86
CA ARG A 84 -6.88 -1.47 15.51
C ARG A 84 -7.14 -0.12 16.15
N ARG A 85 -6.12 0.51 16.73
CA ARG A 85 -6.25 1.77 17.46
C ARG A 85 -5.93 3.01 16.62
N GLY A 86 -5.50 2.83 15.37
CA GLY A 86 -5.08 3.94 14.52
C GLY A 86 -5.11 3.59 13.04
N ALA A 87 -4.49 4.46 12.24
CA ALA A 87 -4.36 4.34 10.79
C ALA A 87 -2.88 4.41 10.42
N ILE A 88 -2.27 3.26 10.11
CA ILE A 88 -0.85 3.18 9.73
C ILE A 88 -0.69 2.94 8.23
N HIS A 89 0.31 3.57 7.65
CA HIS A 89 0.76 3.37 6.28
C HIS A 89 2.15 2.76 6.33
N ILE A 90 2.35 1.61 5.68
CA ILE A 90 3.68 1.01 5.51
C ILE A 90 3.87 0.68 4.05
N LEU A 91 5.04 0.99 3.52
CA LEU A 91 5.46 0.69 2.16
C LEU A 91 6.92 0.20 2.21
N SER A 92 7.22 -0.89 1.48
CA SER A 92 8.60 -1.31 1.26
C SER A 92 9.37 -0.22 0.52
N SER A 93 10.53 0.15 1.04
CA SER A 93 11.38 1.17 0.42
C SER A 93 12.45 0.52 -0.46
N ASN A 94 12.84 1.19 -1.55
CA ASN A 94 13.89 0.75 -2.48
C ASN A 94 13.59 -0.57 -3.20
N THR A 95 12.32 -0.89 -3.41
CA THR A 95 11.85 -2.06 -4.17
C THR A 95 11.12 -1.59 -5.42
N LYS A 96 11.35 -2.23 -6.56
CA LYS A 96 10.65 -1.99 -7.82
C LYS A 96 9.52 -3.00 -7.98
N LEU A 97 8.32 -2.51 -8.26
CA LEU A 97 7.13 -3.38 -8.38
C LEU A 97 7.28 -4.46 -9.45
N ASP A 98 8.00 -4.17 -10.53
CA ASP A 98 8.14 -5.09 -11.66
C ASP A 98 9.19 -6.19 -11.44
N THR A 99 10.14 -6.01 -10.50
CA THR A 99 11.28 -6.91 -10.34
C THR A 99 11.43 -7.47 -8.94
N ASP A 100 10.90 -6.79 -7.92
CA ASP A 100 11.17 -7.08 -6.52
C ASP A 100 9.86 -7.36 -5.78
N ASP A 101 9.97 -8.11 -4.69
CA ASP A 101 8.87 -8.27 -3.75
C ASP A 101 8.58 -6.93 -3.05
N CYS A 102 7.32 -6.51 -3.08
CA CYS A 102 6.86 -5.26 -2.49
C CYS A 102 5.80 -5.53 -1.43
N VAL A 103 5.86 -4.78 -0.33
CA VAL A 103 4.96 -4.96 0.81
C VAL A 103 4.29 -3.66 1.18
N VAL A 104 2.98 -3.75 1.43
CA VAL A 104 2.15 -2.62 1.79
C VAL A 104 1.26 -2.96 2.98
N VAL A 105 1.16 -2.05 3.95
CA VAL A 105 0.06 -2.04 4.95
C VAL A 105 -0.80 -0.81 4.71
N THR A 106 -2.10 -1.04 4.51
CA THR A 106 -3.07 0.04 4.31
C THR A 106 -3.69 0.48 5.64
N PRO A 107 -4.18 1.73 5.72
CA PRO A 107 -4.97 2.21 6.88
C PRO A 107 -6.21 1.38 7.17
N SER A 108 -6.76 0.74 6.15
CA SER A 108 -7.92 -0.16 6.25
C SER A 108 -7.58 -1.54 6.81
N GLY A 109 -6.33 -1.76 7.25
CA GLY A 109 -5.91 -2.99 7.92
C GLY A 109 -5.57 -4.14 6.98
N TRP A 110 -5.22 -3.86 5.73
CA TRP A 110 -4.76 -4.89 4.80
C TRP A 110 -3.24 -4.93 4.74
N LEU A 111 -2.68 -6.12 4.93
CA LEU A 111 -1.32 -6.45 4.51
C LEU A 111 -1.39 -7.01 3.09
N ILE A 112 -0.74 -6.33 2.17
CA ILE A 112 -0.69 -6.68 0.74
C ILE A 112 0.76 -7.00 0.40
N LEU A 113 0.98 -8.21 -0.13
CA LEU A 113 2.28 -8.67 -0.60
C LEU A 113 2.18 -8.79 -2.13
N HIS A 114 2.97 -8.01 -2.83
CA HIS A 114 3.24 -8.20 -4.24
C HIS A 114 4.52 -9.02 -4.35
N LEU A 115 4.40 -10.23 -4.84
CA LEU A 115 5.48 -11.20 -4.87
C LEU A 115 5.85 -11.51 -6.32
N THR A 116 7.15 -11.68 -6.56
CA THR A 116 7.65 -12.30 -7.78
C THR A 116 7.23 -13.78 -7.82
N LYS A 117 7.28 -14.38 -9.01
CA LYS A 117 6.95 -15.79 -9.19
C LYS A 117 7.74 -16.73 -8.27
N ASP A 118 9.05 -16.57 -8.24
CA ASP A 118 9.95 -17.43 -7.46
C ASP A 118 9.59 -17.36 -5.97
N THR A 119 9.46 -16.15 -5.43
CA THR A 119 9.05 -15.94 -4.04
C THR A 119 7.65 -16.51 -3.76
N TYR A 120 6.70 -16.34 -4.68
CA TYR A 120 5.33 -16.82 -4.50
C TYR A 120 5.24 -18.34 -4.41
N GLU A 121 5.94 -19.05 -5.29
CA GLU A 121 5.96 -20.52 -5.35
C GLU A 121 6.52 -21.12 -4.05
N GLU A 122 7.50 -20.46 -3.44
CA GLU A 122 8.02 -20.86 -2.12
C GLU A 122 7.08 -20.48 -0.98
N PHE A 123 6.46 -19.30 -1.04
CA PHE A 123 5.69 -18.72 0.07
C PHE A 123 4.49 -19.58 0.50
N GLY A 124 3.78 -20.17 -0.47
CA GLY A 124 2.73 -21.17 -0.23
C GLY A 124 1.45 -20.61 0.41
N LEU A 125 1.17 -19.32 0.26
CA LEU A 125 -0.16 -18.74 0.54
C LEU A 125 -0.94 -18.57 -0.77
N GLU A 126 -2.27 -18.60 -0.67
CA GLU A 126 -3.12 -18.37 -1.83
C GLU A 126 -3.08 -16.90 -2.25
N ALA A 127 -2.75 -16.65 -3.51
CA ALA A 127 -2.85 -15.33 -4.12
C ALA A 127 -4.29 -15.02 -4.51
N ARG A 128 -4.57 -13.72 -4.65
CA ARG A 128 -5.79 -13.24 -5.30
C ARG A 128 -5.84 -13.76 -6.73
N ARG A 129 -7.05 -14.09 -7.20
CA ARG A 129 -7.31 -14.35 -8.62
C ARG A 129 -6.81 -13.18 -9.47
N GLN A 130 -5.95 -13.51 -10.42
CA GLN A 130 -5.38 -12.56 -11.36
C GLN A 130 -6.26 -12.38 -12.60
N THR A 131 -6.24 -11.17 -13.15
CA THR A 131 -6.81 -10.91 -14.48
C THR A 131 -5.94 -11.54 -15.58
N HIS A 132 -6.47 -11.65 -16.80
CA HIS A 132 -5.70 -12.22 -17.92
C HIS A 132 -4.44 -11.41 -18.26
N LEU A 133 -4.45 -10.10 -18.02
CA LEU A 133 -3.28 -9.23 -18.19
C LEU A 133 -2.26 -9.43 -17.08
N GLU A 134 -2.70 -9.53 -15.82
CA GLU A 134 -1.83 -9.79 -14.66
C GLU A 134 -1.14 -11.16 -14.74
N LYS A 135 -1.79 -12.16 -15.35
CA LYS A 135 -1.14 -13.47 -15.57
C LYS A 135 0.10 -13.42 -16.46
N LYS A 136 0.29 -12.35 -17.23
CA LYS A 136 1.45 -12.17 -18.10
C LYS A 136 2.65 -11.54 -17.39
N SER A 137 2.46 -10.97 -16.20
CA SER A 137 3.51 -10.22 -15.50
C SER A 137 4.32 -11.03 -14.49
N ASP A 138 4.12 -12.37 -14.43
CA ASP A 138 4.82 -13.27 -13.49
C ASP A 138 4.88 -12.75 -12.04
N SER A 139 3.85 -11.99 -11.64
CA SER A 139 3.75 -11.37 -10.32
C SER A 139 2.47 -11.79 -9.64
N PHE A 140 2.48 -11.98 -8.32
CA PHE A 140 1.37 -12.53 -7.55
C PHE A 140 1.01 -11.60 -6.39
N VAL A 141 -0.28 -11.41 -6.13
CA VAL A 141 -0.75 -10.52 -5.05
C VAL A 141 -1.44 -11.34 -3.97
N VAL A 142 -0.85 -11.40 -2.79
CA VAL A 142 -1.45 -11.99 -1.59
C VAL A 142 -2.02 -10.87 -0.72
N LYS A 143 -3.27 -11.02 -0.29
CA LYS A 143 -3.95 -10.04 0.57
C LYS A 143 -4.39 -10.69 1.88
N ILE A 144 -3.98 -10.10 3.00
CA ILE A 144 -4.31 -10.56 4.35
C ILE A 144 -5.05 -9.42 5.07
N ASN A 145 -6.26 -9.69 5.53
CA ASN A 145 -7.00 -8.75 6.36
C ASN A 145 -6.61 -8.91 7.83
N LEU A 146 -5.82 -7.98 8.35
CA LEU A 146 -5.32 -7.98 9.73
C LEU A 146 -6.43 -7.70 10.76
N LEU A 147 -7.55 -7.13 10.31
CA LEU A 147 -8.70 -6.80 11.16
C LEU A 147 -9.78 -7.90 11.13
N ALA A 148 -9.62 -8.94 10.33
CA ALA A 148 -10.62 -10.01 10.24
C ALA A 148 -10.74 -10.78 11.58
N ASP A 149 -11.98 -11.07 12.00
CA ASP A 149 -12.25 -11.74 13.29
C ASP A 149 -11.59 -13.11 13.44
N HIS A 150 -11.36 -13.79 12.31
CA HIS A 150 -10.72 -15.10 12.23
C HIS A 150 -9.19 -15.02 12.14
N PHE A 151 -8.63 -13.82 11.95
CA PHE A 151 -7.18 -13.58 11.90
C PHE A 151 -6.64 -13.25 13.29
N ARG A 152 -6.59 -14.26 14.16
CA ARG A 152 -6.13 -14.13 15.55
C ARG A 152 -5.34 -15.35 16.01
N PRO A 153 -4.47 -15.21 17.02
CA PRO A 153 -3.69 -16.32 17.57
C PRO A 153 -4.54 -17.56 17.86
N GLY A 154 -4.01 -18.73 17.51
CA GLY A 154 -4.68 -20.02 17.68
C GLY A 154 -5.61 -20.43 16.53
N LYS A 155 -5.92 -19.53 15.58
CA LYS A 155 -6.65 -19.90 14.36
C LYS A 155 -5.70 -20.42 13.28
N LYS A 156 -6.14 -21.43 12.52
CA LYS A 156 -5.34 -22.07 11.46
C LYS A 156 -4.80 -21.06 10.45
N GLY A 157 -5.64 -20.13 9.98
CA GLY A 157 -5.24 -19.09 9.02
C GLY A 157 -4.15 -18.17 9.55
N TYR A 158 -4.32 -17.65 10.77
CA TYR A 158 -3.30 -16.82 11.43
C TYR A 158 -1.97 -17.57 11.59
N ASN A 159 -2.02 -18.80 12.12
CA ASN A 159 -0.80 -19.60 12.35
C ASN A 159 -0.09 -19.93 11.02
N ARG A 160 -0.84 -20.21 9.95
CA ARG A 160 -0.29 -20.48 8.62
C ARG A 160 0.43 -19.24 8.06
N VAL A 161 -0.19 -18.07 8.13
CA VAL A 161 0.42 -16.80 7.69
C VAL A 161 1.67 -16.48 8.49
N LEU A 162 1.59 -16.56 9.82
CA LEU A 162 2.73 -16.31 10.69
C LEU A 162 3.90 -17.26 10.39
N TYR A 163 3.61 -18.54 10.16
CA TYR A 163 4.62 -19.53 9.79
C TYR A 163 5.26 -19.22 8.43
N CYS A 164 4.47 -18.87 7.41
CA CYS A 164 5.00 -18.48 6.10
C CYS A 164 5.94 -17.28 6.21
N LEU A 165 5.50 -16.22 6.89
CA LEU A 165 6.27 -14.99 7.06
C LEU A 165 7.54 -15.18 7.90
N LYS A 166 7.60 -16.18 8.78
CA LYS A 166 8.78 -16.46 9.61
C LYS A 166 9.82 -17.36 8.93
N ASN A 167 9.38 -18.28 8.09
CA ASN A 167 10.24 -19.38 7.61
C ASN A 167 10.49 -19.36 6.11
N ARG A 168 9.73 -18.56 5.34
CA ARG A 168 9.77 -18.58 3.87
C ARG A 168 10.04 -17.23 3.22
N LEU A 169 10.03 -16.15 4.01
CA LEU A 169 10.46 -14.82 3.59
C LEU A 169 11.50 -14.36 4.61
N ASN A 170 12.78 -14.40 4.23
CA ASN A 170 13.89 -13.92 5.05
C ASN A 170 14.27 -12.49 4.64
#